data_AF-A0A950BWF8-F1
#
_entry.id   AF-A0A950BWF8-F1
#
_cell.length_a   1.000
_cell.length_b   1.000
_cell.length_c   1.000
_cell.angle_alpha   90.00
_cell.angle_beta   90.00
_cell.angle_gamma   90.00
#
_symmetry.space_group_name_H-M   'P 1'
#
loop_
_entity.id
_entity.type
_entity.pdbx_description
1 polymer ?
#
loop_
_entity_poly.entity_id
_entity_poly.type
_entity_poly.pdbx_seq_one_letter_code
_entity_poly.pdbx_strand_id
1 'polypeptide(L)'
;MNAGLGRGSGPGRGRFVVLQHDWNGVHWDFMLEAGEGLRTWAVDAPIVPGVPLAARLLPDHRRIYLTFEGPISGDRGCVRRVAEGVFQTIEWRVDHVRVQLSGAQLVGEVDLYRSPSGTDSKGGSTTWTFLLGKVD
;
A
#
# COMPACT_ATOMS: atom_id res chain seq x y z
N MET A 1 14.28 30.12 19.95
CA MET A 1 14.06 28.68 20.22
C MET A 1 12.64 28.37 19.78
N ASN A 2 12.46 27.65 18.68
CA ASN A 2 11.16 27.15 18.25
C ASN A 2 11.33 25.67 17.88
N ALA A 3 10.67 24.81 18.63
CA ALA A 3 10.57 23.39 18.40
C ALA A 3 9.64 23.15 17.20
N GLY A 4 10.20 22.64 16.10
CA GLY A 4 9.44 22.05 15.01
C GLY A 4 9.50 20.54 15.14
N LEU A 5 8.40 19.94 15.59
CA LEU A 5 8.19 18.50 15.74
C LEU A 5 8.63 17.74 14.47
N GLY A 6 9.45 16.71 14.66
CA GLY A 6 10.08 15.96 13.58
C GLY A 6 9.08 15.37 12.59
N ARG A 7 9.21 15.78 11.32
CA ARG A 7 8.68 15.02 10.19
C ARG A 7 9.45 13.69 10.18
N GLY A 8 8.81 12.60 10.59
CA GLY A 8 9.40 11.28 10.42
C GLY A 8 9.71 11.09 8.94
N SER A 9 10.99 11.09 8.57
CA SER A 9 11.41 10.76 7.22
C SER A 9 10.92 9.34 6.93
N GLY A 10 10.05 9.18 5.94
CA GLY A 10 9.72 7.85 5.43
C GLY A 10 10.96 7.07 5.01
N PRO A 11 10.84 5.77 4.71
CA PRO A 11 11.95 5.01 4.16
C PRO A 11 12.46 5.71 2.89
N GLY A 12 13.77 5.83 2.67
CA GLY A 12 14.28 6.40 1.40
C GLY A 12 14.10 5.44 0.22
N ARG A 13 14.33 4.14 0.46
CA ARG A 13 14.17 3.03 -0.47
C ARG A 13 13.77 1.78 0.33
N GLY A 14 13.04 0.87 -0.29
CA GLY A 14 12.69 -0.40 0.33
C GLY A 14 12.21 -1.43 -0.69
N ARG A 15 11.70 -2.55 -0.18
CA ARG A 15 11.03 -3.58 -0.99
C ARG A 15 9.52 -3.37 -1.01
N PHE A 16 8.89 -3.69 -2.12
CA PHE A 16 7.44 -3.77 -2.20
C PHE A 16 7.00 -5.19 -2.58
N VAL A 17 5.79 -5.53 -2.18
CA VAL A 17 5.08 -6.72 -2.64
C VAL A 17 3.62 -6.38 -2.88
N VAL A 18 3.02 -7.04 -3.85
CA VAL A 18 1.57 -7.07 -4.05
C VAL A 18 1.11 -8.51 -3.92
N LEU A 19 0.22 -8.75 -2.97
CA LEU A 19 -0.40 -10.06 -2.76
C LEU A 19 -1.87 -9.97 -3.18
N GLN A 20 -2.31 -10.89 -4.04
CA GLN A 20 -3.74 -11.15 -4.20
C GLN A 20 -4.20 -11.98 -3.00
N HIS A 21 -5.18 -11.48 -2.26
CA HIS A 21 -5.74 -12.12 -1.08
C HIS A 21 -7.18 -12.55 -1.36
N ASP A 22 -7.41 -13.86 -1.37
CA ASP A 22 -8.73 -14.46 -1.50
C ASP A 22 -9.32 -14.70 -0.11
N TRP A 23 -10.14 -13.76 0.36
CA TRP A 23 -10.82 -13.80 1.65
C TRP A 23 -11.99 -12.80 1.69
N ASN A 24 -13.23 -13.28 1.84
CA ASN A 24 -14.46 -12.47 1.78
C ASN A 24 -14.57 -11.64 0.49
N GLY A 25 -14.24 -12.27 -0.64
CA GLY A 25 -13.96 -11.59 -1.90
C GLY A 25 -12.46 -11.55 -2.18
N VAL A 26 -12.08 -10.95 -3.31
CA VAL A 26 -10.67 -10.82 -3.69
C VAL A 26 -10.25 -9.36 -3.57
N HIS A 27 -9.12 -9.13 -2.92
CA HIS A 27 -8.47 -7.82 -2.87
C HIS A 27 -6.96 -7.97 -3.07
N TRP A 28 -6.26 -6.84 -3.23
CA TRP A 28 -4.83 -6.80 -3.46
C TRP A 28 -4.15 -6.01 -2.35
N ASP A 29 -3.37 -6.69 -1.53
CA ASP A 29 -2.56 -6.03 -0.51
C ASP A 29 -1.29 -5.46 -1.15
N PHE A 30 -1.24 -4.14 -1.25
CA PHE A 30 -0.06 -3.40 -1.64
C PHE A 30 0.75 -3.06 -0.38
N MET A 31 1.98 -3.56 -0.31
CA MET A 31 2.83 -3.49 0.88
C MET A 31 4.19 -2.85 0.58
N LEU A 32 4.60 -1.89 1.41
CA LEU A 32 5.88 -1.20 1.33
C LEU A 32 6.69 -1.42 2.62
N GLU A 33 7.94 -1.86 2.51
CA GLU A 33 8.85 -1.97 3.65
C GLU A 33 9.06 -0.61 4.33
N ALA A 34 8.73 -0.50 5.61
CA ALA A 34 8.83 0.74 6.38
C ALA A 34 9.06 0.44 7.88
N GLY A 35 10.08 1.04 8.48
CA GLY A 35 10.48 0.71 9.85
C GLY A 35 10.73 -0.80 10.00
N GLU A 36 10.21 -1.41 11.05
CA GLU A 36 10.34 -2.86 11.33
C GLU A 36 9.34 -3.74 10.55
N GLY A 37 8.42 -3.15 9.78
CA GLY A 37 7.30 -3.86 9.16
C GLY A 37 7.02 -3.45 7.73
N LEU A 38 5.78 -3.65 7.31
CA LEU A 38 5.25 -3.32 5.99
C LEU A 38 4.04 -2.41 6.13
N ARG A 39 4.14 -1.19 5.61
CA ARG A 39 2.99 -0.30 5.47
C ARG A 39 2.07 -0.88 4.39
N THR A 40 0.81 -1.14 4.74
CA THR A 40 -0.07 -1.99 3.94
C THR A 40 -1.39 -1.33 3.62
N TRP A 41 -1.82 -1.42 2.36
CA TRP A 41 -3.15 -1.04 1.90
C TRP A 41 -3.81 -2.20 1.16
N ALA A 42 -5.04 -2.52 1.52
CA ALA A 42 -5.90 -3.38 0.70
C ALA A 42 -6.51 -2.55 -0.42
N VAL A 43 -6.28 -2.94 -1.67
CA VAL A 43 -6.83 -2.32 -2.89
C VAL A 43 -7.96 -3.19 -3.41
N ASP A 44 -9.12 -2.60 -3.68
CA ASP A 44 -10.39 -3.34 -3.90
C ASP A 44 -10.49 -3.97 -5.29
N ALA A 45 -9.54 -3.71 -6.20
CA ALA A 45 -9.57 -4.16 -7.58
C ALA A 45 -8.15 -4.44 -8.12
N PRO A 46 -8.01 -5.20 -9.22
CA PRO A 46 -6.72 -5.42 -9.86
C PRO A 46 -6.02 -4.10 -10.19
N ILE A 47 -4.72 -4.03 -9.90
CA ILE A 47 -3.92 -2.82 -10.16
C ILE A 47 -3.75 -2.65 -11.67
N VAL A 48 -4.30 -1.55 -12.20
CA VAL A 48 -4.21 -1.15 -13.61
C VAL A 48 -3.68 0.28 -13.70
N PRO A 49 -2.67 0.57 -14.54
CA PRO A 49 -2.16 1.93 -14.73
C PRO A 49 -3.22 2.93 -15.18
N GLY A 50 -3.18 4.13 -14.60
CA GLY A 50 -4.05 5.26 -14.93
C GLY A 50 -5.48 5.18 -14.38
N VAL A 51 -5.81 4.16 -13.58
CA VAL A 51 -7.14 4.00 -12.97
C VAL A 51 -7.03 4.23 -11.46
N PRO A 52 -7.74 5.21 -10.88
CA PRO A 52 -7.80 5.38 -9.43
C PRO A 52 -8.65 4.27 -8.82
N LEU A 53 -8.11 3.59 -7.82
CA LEU A 53 -8.73 2.46 -7.13
C LEU A 53 -9.00 2.81 -5.67
N ALA A 54 -10.14 2.37 -5.15
CA ALA A 54 -10.42 2.46 -3.72
C ALA A 54 -9.43 1.57 -2.94
N ALA A 55 -8.94 2.10 -1.83
CA ALA A 55 -8.03 1.40 -0.96
C ALA A 55 -8.32 1.67 0.52
N ARG A 56 -7.92 0.74 1.37
CA ARG A 56 -8.04 0.84 2.82
C ARG A 56 -6.70 0.59 3.48
N LEU A 57 -6.27 1.51 4.34
CA LEU A 57 -5.08 1.32 5.17
C LEU A 57 -5.32 0.20 6.19
N LEU A 58 -4.40 -0.76 6.25
CA LEU A 58 -4.39 -1.86 7.20
C LEU A 58 -3.35 -1.64 8.31
N PRO A 59 -3.41 -2.40 9.41
CA PRO A 59 -2.27 -2.52 10.32
C PRO A 59 -1.01 -2.94 9.58
N ASP A 60 0.15 -2.49 10.07
CA ASP A 60 1.42 -2.85 9.48
C ASP A 60 1.63 -4.38 9.52
N HIS A 61 2.09 -4.94 8.40
CA HIS A 61 2.34 -6.37 8.27
C HIS A 61 3.79 -6.73 8.61
N ARG A 62 4.01 -7.99 8.96
CA ARG A 62 5.37 -8.49 9.22
C ARG A 62 6.13 -8.64 7.90
N ARG A 63 7.43 -8.38 7.91
CA ARG A 63 8.30 -8.49 6.71
C ARG A 63 8.30 -9.88 6.05
N ILE A 64 7.89 -10.94 6.75
CA ILE A 64 7.74 -12.28 6.16
C ILE A 64 6.79 -12.28 4.94
N TYR A 65 5.82 -11.37 4.89
CA TYR A 65 4.87 -11.25 3.79
C TYR A 65 5.49 -10.78 2.47
N LEU A 66 6.73 -10.27 2.49
CA LEU A 66 7.47 -9.98 1.26
C LEU A 66 7.73 -11.25 0.43
N THR A 67 7.80 -12.42 1.08
CA THR A 67 8.11 -13.70 0.42
C THR A 67 7.12 -14.81 0.74
N PHE A 68 6.14 -14.57 1.61
CA PHE A 68 5.14 -15.56 1.99
C PHE A 68 4.05 -15.69 0.92
N GLU A 69 3.66 -16.94 0.65
CA GLU A 69 2.48 -17.30 -0.13
C GLU A 69 1.80 -18.50 0.53
N GLY A 70 0.48 -18.60 0.39
CA GLY A 70 -0.31 -19.70 0.91
C GLY A 70 -1.35 -19.27 1.95
N PRO A 71 -1.83 -20.21 2.78
CA PRO A 71 -2.95 -19.99 3.69
C PRO A 71 -2.60 -19.06 4.84
N ILE A 72 -3.53 -18.16 5.16
CA ILE A 72 -3.48 -17.25 6.29
C ILE A 72 -4.20 -17.88 7.49
N SER A 73 -3.54 -17.85 8.64
CA SER A 73 -4.08 -18.43 9.88
C SER A 73 -5.43 -17.83 10.29
N GLY A 74 -6.27 -18.67 10.91
CA GLY A 74 -7.59 -18.29 11.42
C GLY A 74 -8.67 -18.18 10.34
N ASP A 75 -8.62 -19.07 9.33
CA ASP A 75 -9.56 -19.12 8.19
C ASP A 75 -9.69 -17.79 7.45
N ARG A 76 -8.56 -17.06 7.37
CA ARG A 76 -8.47 -15.77 6.68
C ARG A 76 -8.06 -15.92 5.23
N GLY A 77 -8.39 -17.04 4.60
CA GLY A 77 -8.14 -17.27 3.17
C GLY A 77 -6.67 -17.50 2.80
N CYS A 78 -6.31 -17.22 1.55
CA CYS A 78 -4.98 -17.48 0.99
C CYS A 78 -4.42 -16.25 0.28
N VAL A 79 -3.09 -16.09 0.32
CA VAL A 79 -2.38 -15.05 -0.43
C VAL A 79 -1.49 -15.65 -1.50
N ARG A 80 -1.46 -15.00 -2.67
CA ARG A 80 -0.57 -15.32 -3.78
C ARG A 80 0.13 -14.05 -4.26
N ARG A 81 1.43 -14.11 -4.51
CA ARG A 81 2.17 -12.95 -5.00
C ARG A 81 1.84 -12.67 -6.46
N VAL A 82 1.60 -11.40 -6.76
CA VAL A 82 1.34 -10.94 -8.14
C VAL A 82 2.39 -9.96 -8.63
N ALA A 83 3.04 -9.23 -7.73
CA ALA A 83 4.17 -8.37 -8.06
C ALA A 83 5.12 -8.23 -6.87
N GLU A 84 6.39 -7.98 -7.18
CA GLU A 84 7.42 -7.65 -6.20
C GLU A 84 8.50 -6.79 -6.83
N GLY A 85 9.29 -6.14 -5.99
CA GLY A 85 10.45 -5.40 -6.42
C GLY A 85 10.94 -4.44 -5.35
N VAL A 86 11.52 -3.34 -5.81
CA VAL A 86 11.99 -2.24 -4.95
C VAL A 86 11.23 -0.97 -5.25
N PHE A 87 11.19 -0.07 -4.28
CA PHE A 87 10.62 1.25 -4.45
C PHE A 87 11.58 2.32 -3.94
N GLN A 88 11.51 3.52 -4.52
CA GLN A 88 12.10 4.73 -3.95
C GLN A 88 11.01 5.68 -3.51
N THR A 89 11.18 6.32 -2.36
CA THR A 89 10.21 7.27 -1.83
C THR A 89 10.35 8.62 -2.50
N ILE A 90 9.23 9.14 -2.98
CA ILE A 90 9.10 10.51 -3.48
C ILE A 90 8.49 11.39 -2.38
N GLU A 91 7.40 10.91 -1.75
CA GLU A 91 6.75 11.58 -0.62
C GLU A 91 6.24 10.57 0.39
N TRP A 92 6.39 10.87 1.68
CA TRP A 92 5.90 10.01 2.76
C TRP A 92 5.30 10.84 3.89
N ARG A 93 3.97 10.96 3.87
CA ARG A 93 3.15 11.59 4.90
C ARG A 93 2.10 10.61 5.41
N VAL A 94 1.48 10.96 6.54
CA VAL A 94 0.46 10.12 7.19
C VAL A 94 -0.78 9.90 6.32
N ASP A 95 -1.05 10.80 5.40
CA ASP A 95 -2.24 10.88 4.54
C ASP A 95 -1.93 10.88 3.04
N HIS A 96 -0.64 10.82 2.67
CA HIS A 96 -0.19 10.84 1.29
C HIS A 96 1.18 10.16 1.17
N VAL A 97 1.26 9.10 0.38
CA VAL A 97 2.49 8.35 0.08
C VAL A 97 2.66 8.28 -1.44
N ARG A 98 3.82 8.74 -1.93
CA ARG A 98 4.22 8.59 -3.34
C ARG A 98 5.54 7.85 -3.43
N VAL A 99 5.59 6.82 -4.26
CA VAL A 99 6.78 5.99 -4.46
C VAL A 99 6.98 5.66 -5.94
N GLN A 100 8.23 5.61 -6.38
CA GLN A 100 8.60 5.07 -7.67
C GLN A 100 8.87 3.56 -7.52
N LEU A 101 8.11 2.73 -8.24
CA LEU A 101 8.31 1.28 -8.25
C LEU A 101 9.30 0.85 -9.34
N SER A 102 10.06 -0.20 -9.03
CA SER A 102 10.91 -0.93 -9.95
C SER A 102 10.81 -2.43 -9.65
N GLY A 103 9.93 -3.12 -10.36
CA GLY A 103 9.75 -4.57 -10.32
C GLY A 103 9.59 -5.15 -11.71
N ALA A 104 9.47 -6.48 -11.82
CA ALA A 104 9.27 -7.12 -13.12
C ALA A 104 7.81 -7.02 -13.60
N GLN A 105 6.84 -7.05 -12.67
CA GLN A 105 5.41 -7.05 -12.98
C GLN A 105 4.78 -5.66 -12.85
N LEU A 106 5.35 -4.81 -11.98
CA LEU A 106 4.88 -3.44 -11.75
C LEU A 106 6.06 -2.47 -11.75
N VAL A 107 5.95 -1.45 -12.60
CA VAL A 107 6.87 -0.31 -12.72
C VAL A 107 6.03 0.97 -12.82
N GLY A 108 6.60 2.09 -12.38
CA GLY A 108 5.94 3.39 -12.43
C GLY A 108 5.71 3.99 -11.05
N GLU A 109 5.17 5.21 -11.05
CA GLU A 109 4.88 5.94 -9.82
C GLU A 109 3.54 5.47 -9.24
N VAL A 110 3.52 5.14 -7.95
CA VAL A 110 2.29 4.94 -7.18
C VAL A 110 2.04 6.17 -6.33
N ASP A 111 0.81 6.67 -6.40
CA ASP A 111 0.26 7.72 -5.54
C ASP A 111 -0.87 7.14 -4.68
N LEU A 112 -0.70 7.23 -3.36
CA LEU A 112 -1.64 6.78 -2.34
C LEU A 112 -2.01 7.98 -1.48
N TYR A 113 -3.26 8.44 -1.57
CA TYR A 113 -3.70 9.62 -0.83
C TYR A 113 -5.07 9.43 -0.19
N ARG A 114 -5.27 10.07 0.95
CA ARG A 114 -6.60 10.25 1.53
C ARG A 114 -7.28 11.42 0.83
N SER A 115 -8.46 11.18 0.30
CA SER A 115 -9.36 12.31 0.05
C SER A 115 -9.77 12.89 1.42
N PRO A 116 -9.73 14.21 1.64
CA PRO A 116 -10.35 14.80 2.83
C PRO A 116 -11.84 14.49 2.76
N SER A 117 -12.31 13.53 3.55
CA SER A 117 -13.68 13.05 3.49
C SER A 117 -14.65 14.19 3.79
N GLY A 118 -15.63 14.40 2.90
CA GLY A 118 -16.96 14.76 3.35
C GLY A 118 -17.41 13.74 4.38
N THR A 119 -17.93 14.22 5.50
CA THR A 119 -18.31 13.45 6.69
C THR A 119 -19.18 12.24 6.35
N ASP A 120 -18.72 11.04 6.68
CA ASP A 120 -19.57 9.87 6.79
C ASP A 120 -20.29 9.91 8.15
N SER A 121 -21.63 9.88 8.14
CA SER A 121 -22.46 9.85 9.37
C SER A 121 -22.33 8.54 10.17
N LYS A 122 -21.28 7.75 9.93
CA LYS A 122 -20.97 6.49 10.60
C LYS A 122 -19.47 6.34 10.94
N GLY A 123 -18.73 7.44 11.08
CA GLY A 123 -17.48 7.53 11.88
C GLY A 123 -16.48 6.37 11.76
N GLY A 124 -16.24 5.80 10.57
CA GLY A 124 -15.59 4.50 10.55
C GLY A 124 -15.10 3.96 9.21
N SER A 125 -14.52 4.78 8.34
CA SER A 125 -13.36 4.38 7.51
C SER A 125 -12.88 5.58 6.72
N THR A 126 -11.62 5.98 6.89
CA THR A 126 -11.06 6.96 5.96
C THR A 126 -10.60 6.24 4.70
N THR A 127 -11.33 6.44 3.62
CA THR A 127 -11.03 5.86 2.30
C THR A 127 -9.75 6.46 1.73
N TRP A 128 -8.84 5.59 1.31
CA TRP A 128 -7.66 5.96 0.52
C TRP A 128 -7.96 5.75 -0.97
N THR A 129 -7.24 6.47 -1.81
CA THR A 129 -7.19 6.22 -3.25
C THR A 129 -5.79 5.77 -3.62
N PHE A 130 -5.70 4.66 -4.36
CA PHE A 130 -4.49 4.13 -4.95
C PHE A 130 -4.50 4.46 -6.45
N LEU A 131 -3.42 5.03 -6.97
CA LEU A 131 -3.24 5.28 -8.39
C LEU A 131 -1.83 4.86 -8.80
N LEU A 132 -1.73 3.94 -9.75
CA LEU A 132 -0.50 3.69 -10.49
C LEU A 132 -0.50 4.60 -11.71
N GLY A 133 0.53 5.43 -11.88
CA GLY A 133 0.70 6.30 -13.04
C GLY A 133 0.77 5.51 -14.36
N LYS A 134 0.44 6.16 -15.48
CA LYS A 134 0.67 5.58 -16.80
C LYS A 134 2.16 5.55 -17.07
N VAL A 135 2.64 4.45 -17.67
CA VAL A 135 3.98 4.38 -18.23
C VAL A 135 3.83 4.80 -19.69
N ASP A 136 4.50 5.87 -20.10
CA ASP A 136 4.50 6.36 -21.48
C ASP A 136 5.26 5.41 -22.42
#